data_AF-A0A7J8ZNT7-F1
#
_entry.id   AF-A0A7J8ZNT7-F1
#
_cell.length_a   1.000
_cell.length_b   1.000
_cell.length_c   1.000
_cell.angle_alpha   90.00
_cell.angle_beta   90.00
_cell.angle_gamma   90.00
#
_symmetry.space_group_name_H-M   'P 1'
#
loop_
_entity.id
_entity.type
_entity.pdbx_description
1 polymer ?
#
loop_
_entity_poly.entity_id
_entity_poly.type
_entity_poly.pdbx_seq_one_letter_code
_entity_poly.pdbx_strand_id
1 'polypeptide(L)'
;MGLQLLWSFGLACLDVYALRRKRDLQNPVLVSLFVVGDWVTAMLSLAAACSSAGVIVLYARDLDFCRVQTRLPCNQFEISIILAFITWVLVAMSSHVMFWILASF
;
A
#
# COMPACT_ATOMS: atom_id res chain seq x y z
N MET A 1 7.97 3.12 -0.19
CA MET A 1 7.44 1.75 -0.37
C MET A 1 8.16 0.67 0.45
N GLY A 2 9.41 0.87 0.91
CA GLY A 2 10.08 -0.13 1.78
C GLY A 2 9.37 -0.42 3.10
N LEU A 3 8.72 0.59 3.70
CA LEU A 3 7.91 0.42 4.92
C LEU A 3 6.70 -0.50 4.66
N GLN A 4 6.08 -0.42 3.48
CA GLN A 4 4.95 -1.27 3.12
C GLN A 4 5.39 -2.73 2.94
N LEU A 5 6.59 -2.97 2.38
CA LEU A 5 7.18 -4.31 2.30
C LEU A 5 7.48 -4.89 3.69
N LEU A 6 8.09 -4.10 4.57
CA LEU A 6 8.36 -4.50 5.97
C LEU A 6 7.06 -4.78 6.74
N TRP A 7 6.03 -3.96 6.52
CA TRP A 7 4.70 -4.14 7.12
C TRP A 7 4.02 -5.41 6.63
N SER A 8 3.93 -5.62 5.31
CA SER A 8 3.37 -6.85 4.73
C SER A 8 4.15 -8.10 5.14
N PHE A 9 5.49 -8.02 5.25
CA PHE A 9 6.31 -9.13 5.73
C PHE A 9 6.07 -9.44 7.21
N GLY A 10 5.90 -8.40 8.04
CA GLY A 10 5.53 -8.55 9.44
C GLY A 10 4.16 -9.22 9.62
N LEU A 11 3.16 -8.78 8.86
CA LEU A 11 1.84 -9.40 8.77
C LEU A 11 1.92 -10.88 8.36
N ALA A 12 2.67 -11.19 7.30
CA ALA A 12 2.84 -12.57 6.83
C ALA A 12 3.51 -13.47 7.87
N CYS A 13 4.53 -12.97 8.58
CA CYS A 13 5.16 -13.71 9.68
C CYS A 13 4.19 -13.94 10.84
N LEU A 14 3.37 -12.95 11.18
CA LEU A 14 2.34 -13.06 12.22
C LEU A 14 1.24 -14.06 11.86
N ASP A 15 0.78 -14.09 10.61
CA ASP A 15 -0.19 -15.08 10.13
C ASP A 15 0.37 -16.50 10.18
N VAL A 16 1.62 -16.69 9.75
CA VAL A 16 2.29 -17.99 9.86
C VAL A 16 2.43 -18.40 11.33
N TYR A 17 2.75 -17.46 12.21
CA TYR A 17 2.83 -17.71 13.64
C TYR A 17 1.48 -18.11 14.24
N ALA A 18 0.40 -17.43 13.85
CA ALA A 18 -0.98 -17.71 14.23
C ALA A 18 -1.41 -19.13 13.84
N LEU A 19 -1.21 -19.49 12.57
CA LEU A 19 -1.51 -20.81 12.02
C LEU A 19 -0.69 -21.91 12.72
N ARG A 20 0.59 -21.66 12.96
CA ARG A 20 1.50 -22.59 13.67
C ARG A 20 1.06 -22.88 15.10
N ARG A 21 0.55 -21.86 15.81
CA ARG A 21 0.21 -21.97 17.23
C ARG A 21 -1.23 -22.47 17.45
N LYS A 22 -2.03 -22.64 16.39
CA LYS A 22 -3.47 -23.01 16.43
C LYS A 22 -4.23 -22.29 17.54
N ARG A 23 -3.83 -21.04 17.82
CA ARG A 23 -4.47 -20.21 18.81
C ARG A 23 -5.36 -19.27 18.05
N ASP A 24 -6.63 -19.24 18.43
CA ASP A 24 -7.59 -18.31 17.88
C ASP A 24 -7.05 -16.89 18.10
N LEU A 25 -6.70 -16.21 17.00
CA LEU A 25 -6.22 -14.83 17.01
C LEU A 25 -7.37 -13.83 17.18
N GLN A 26 -8.53 -14.28 17.68
CA GLN A 26 -9.62 -13.47 18.22
C GLN A 26 -9.23 -12.66 19.48
N ASN A 27 -8.01 -12.13 19.57
CA ASN A 27 -7.76 -11.05 20.52
C ASN A 27 -8.15 -9.74 19.82
N PRO A 28 -9.29 -9.12 20.15
CA PRO A 28 -9.81 -7.94 19.44
C PRO A 28 -8.81 -6.78 19.45
N VAL A 29 -7.89 -6.75 20.41
CA VAL A 29 -6.80 -5.77 20.49
C VAL A 29 -5.81 -5.92 19.33
N LEU A 30 -5.47 -7.14 18.93
CA LEU A 30 -4.53 -7.40 17.84
C LEU A 30 -5.16 -7.06 16.47
N VAL A 31 -6.43 -7.45 16.28
CA VAL A 31 -7.19 -7.15 15.07
C VAL A 31 -7.45 -5.64 14.92
N SER A 32 -7.70 -4.93 16.03
CA SER A 32 -7.79 -3.46 16.04
C SER A 32 -6.46 -2.79 15.65
N LEU A 33 -5.33 -3.29 16.15
CA LEU A 33 -4.00 -2.79 15.78
C LEU A 33 -3.73 -2.98 14.27
N PHE A 34 -4.16 -4.11 13.68
CA PHE A 34 -4.03 -4.36 12.24
C PHE A 34 -4.86 -3.39 11.41
N VAL A 35 -6.13 -3.18 11.77
CA VAL A 35 -7.00 -2.21 11.08
C VAL A 35 -6.39 -0.81 11.08
N VAL A 36 -5.88 -0.35 12.23
CA VAL A 36 -5.24 0.98 12.34
C VAL A 36 -3.94 1.02 11.53
N GLY A 37 -3.13 -0.02 11.59
CA GLY A 37 -1.86 -0.08 10.87
C GLY A 37 -2.01 -0.13 9.35
N ASP A 38 -2.96 -0.90 8.83
CA ASP A 38 -3.29 -0.93 7.40
C ASP A 38 -3.88 0.39 6.93
N TRP A 39 -4.71 1.04 7.75
CA TRP A 39 -5.23 2.38 7.44
C TRP A 39 -4.10 3.40 7.32
N VAL A 40 -3.20 3.46 8.31
CA VAL A 40 -2.06 4.39 8.31
C VAL A 40 -1.18 4.12 7.09
N THR A 41 -0.87 2.86 6.82
CA THR A 41 -0.06 2.45 5.67
C THR A 41 -0.71 2.82 4.34
N ALA A 42 -2.03 2.67 4.22
CA ALA A 42 -2.79 3.11 3.05
C ALA A 42 -2.70 4.62 2.85
N MET A 43 -2.86 5.43 3.91
CA MET A 43 -2.73 6.89 3.81
C MET A 43 -1.33 7.34 3.38
N LEU A 44 -0.28 6.73 3.95
CA LEU A 44 1.09 7.03 3.54
C LEU A 44 1.35 6.67 2.07
N SER A 45 0.83 5.53 1.61
CA SER A 45 1.00 5.12 0.20
C SER A 45 0.20 5.98 -0.77
N LEU A 46 -0.99 6.45 -0.39
CA LEU A 46 -1.74 7.44 -1.17
C LEU A 46 -0.95 8.75 -1.29
N ALA A 47 -0.43 9.25 -0.17
CA ALA A 47 0.37 10.48 -0.17
C ALA A 47 1.61 10.34 -1.06
N ALA A 48 2.31 9.21 -0.97
CA ALA A 48 3.47 8.92 -1.82
C ALA A 48 3.09 8.80 -3.31
N ALA A 49 1.98 8.14 -3.63
CA ALA A 49 1.48 7.98 -5.00
C ALA A 49 1.06 9.33 -5.60
N CYS A 50 0.29 10.15 -4.86
CA CYS A 50 -0.13 11.48 -5.29
C CYS A 50 1.06 12.44 -5.49
N SER A 51 2.04 12.40 -4.59
CA SER A 51 3.26 13.20 -4.73
C SER A 51 4.06 12.79 -5.98
N SER A 52 4.20 11.49 -6.23
CA SER A 52 4.89 10.96 -7.41
C SER A 52 4.14 11.30 -8.71
N ALA A 53 2.82 11.17 -8.72
CA ALA A 53 1.97 11.52 -9.86
C ALA A 53 2.09 13.00 -10.24
N GLY A 54 2.10 13.91 -9.25
CA GLY A 54 2.27 15.34 -9.48
C GLY A 54 3.61 15.68 -10.13
N VAL A 55 4.69 15.03 -9.69
CA VAL A 55 6.03 15.23 -10.29
C VAL A 55 6.08 14.69 -11.72
N ILE A 56 5.49 13.52 -11.99
CA ILE A 56 5.46 12.95 -13.35
C ILE A 56 4.63 13.84 -14.30
N VAL A 57 3.47 14.35 -13.86
CA VAL A 57 2.65 15.25 -14.68
C VAL A 57 3.42 16.52 -15.03
N LEU A 58 4.11 17.13 -14.06
CA LEU A 58 4.93 18.31 -14.28
C LEU A 58 6.10 18.03 -15.26
N TYR A 59 6.78 16.90 -15.09
CA TYR A 59 7.89 16.50 -15.98
C TYR A 59 7.44 16.17 -17.41
N ALA A 60 6.27 15.55 -17.55
CA ALA A 60 5.76 15.08 -18.83
C ALA A 60 4.98 16.15 -19.60
N ARG A 61 4.25 17.05 -18.91
CA ARG A 61 3.34 18.03 -19.55
C ARG A 61 3.92 19.44 -19.64
N ASP A 62 4.65 19.91 -18.65
CA ASP A 62 5.15 21.30 -18.62
C ASP A 62 6.57 21.43 -19.16
N LEU A 63 7.40 20.41 -18.96
CA LEU A 63 8.83 20.47 -19.23
C LEU A 63 9.26 19.69 -20.49
N ASP A 64 8.40 18.82 -21.05
CA ASP A 64 8.67 17.97 -22.23
C ASP A 64 10.02 17.19 -22.16
N PHE A 65 10.61 17.06 -20.97
CA PHE A 65 11.91 16.40 -20.74
C PHE A 65 11.87 14.92 -21.13
N CYS A 66 10.68 14.33 -21.05
CA CYS A 66 10.37 12.97 -21.48
C CYS A 66 10.55 12.79 -23.01
N ARG A 67 10.41 13.86 -23.81
CA ARG A 67 10.69 13.90 -25.26
C ARG A 67 12.14 14.29 -25.58
N VAL A 68 12.71 15.22 -24.82
CA VAL A 68 14.06 15.76 -25.07
C VAL A 68 15.15 14.79 -24.61
N GLN A 69 14.93 14.05 -23.52
CA GLN A 69 15.89 13.09 -22.96
C GLN A 69 15.35 11.66 -23.06
N THR A 70 15.48 11.04 -24.24
CA THR A 70 15.07 9.65 -24.56
C THR A 70 15.68 8.56 -23.68
N ARG A 71 16.64 8.90 -22.81
CA ARG A 71 17.31 7.96 -21.90
C ARG A 71 16.56 7.76 -20.58
N LEU A 72 15.60 8.62 -20.22
CA LEU A 72 14.76 8.41 -19.04
C LEU A 72 13.58 7.51 -19.41
N PRO A 73 13.38 6.35 -18.74
CA PRO A 73 12.26 5.46 -18.99
C PRO A 73 10.97 6.00 -18.35
N CYS A 74 10.50 7.13 -18.85
CA CYS A 74 9.33 7.87 -18.40
C CYS A 74 8.06 7.00 -18.34
N ASN A 75 7.91 6.08 -19.31
CA ASN A 75 6.83 5.09 -19.34
C ASN A 75 6.86 4.12 -18.13
N GLN A 76 8.04 3.73 -17.64
CA GLN A 76 8.15 2.84 -16.48
C GLN A 76 7.74 3.54 -15.18
N PHE A 77 8.02 4.85 -15.07
CA PHE A 77 7.59 5.65 -13.92
C PHE A 77 6.07 5.82 -13.90
N GLU A 78 5.45 6.07 -15.05
CA GLU A 78 3.99 6.14 -15.16
C GLU A 78 3.33 4.82 -14.75
N ILE A 79 3.81 3.69 -15.29
CA ILE A 79 3.32 2.36 -14.92
C ILE A 79 3.48 2.11 -13.41
N SER A 80 4.61 2.50 -12.82
CA SER A 80 4.86 2.33 -11.38
C SER A 80 3.87 3.11 -10.51
N ILE A 81 3.46 4.31 -10.94
CA ILE A 81 2.45 5.12 -10.23
C ILE A 81 1.08 4.46 -10.33
N ILE A 82 0.69 3.96 -11.50
CA ILE A 82 -0.57 3.25 -11.70
C ILE A 82 -0.61 2.01 -10.79
N LEU A 83 0.46 1.23 -10.75
CA LEU A 83 0.56 0.08 -9.83
C LEU A 83 0.48 0.53 -8.37
N ALA A 84 1.09 1.65 -7.98
CA ALA A 84 0.98 2.17 -6.62
C ALA A 84 -0.48 2.50 -6.25
N PHE A 85 -1.24 3.14 -7.15
CA PHE A 85 -2.67 3.38 -6.95
C PHE A 85 -3.47 2.09 -6.83
N ILE A 86 -3.20 1.09 -7.67
CA ILE A 86 -3.87 -0.22 -7.61
C ILE A 86 -3.59 -0.89 -6.24
N THR A 87 -2.32 -0.90 -5.80
CA THR A 87 -1.95 -1.49 -4.51
C THR A 87 -2.62 -0.78 -3.34
N TRP A 88 -2.80 0.55 -3.42
CA TRP A 88 -3.52 1.31 -2.42
C TRP A 88 -4.99 0.89 -2.32
N VAL A 89 -5.69 0.75 -3.46
CA VAL A 89 -7.09 0.27 -3.48
C VAL A 89 -7.22 -1.11 -2.87
N LEU A 90 -6.31 -2.04 -3.22
CA LEU A 90 -6.29 -3.40 -2.67
C LEU A 90 -6.12 -3.41 -1.14
N VAL A 91 -5.20 -2.60 -0.60
CA VAL A 91 -5.00 -2.46 0.84
C VAL A 91 -6.24 -1.88 1.52
N ALA A 92 -6.87 -0.86 0.93
CA ALA A 92 -8.09 -0.27 1.46
C ALA A 92 -9.23 -1.30 1.52
N MET A 93 -9.43 -2.09 0.46
CA MET A 93 -10.42 -3.18 0.44
C MET A 93 -10.14 -4.22 1.53
N SER A 94 -8.88 -4.62 1.70
CA SER A 94 -8.47 -5.57 2.75
C SER A 94 -8.76 -5.04 4.16
N SER A 95 -8.44 -3.78 4.44
CA SER A 95 -8.74 -3.16 5.74
C SER A 95 -10.24 -3.10 6.03
N HIS A 96 -11.06 -2.86 5.00
CA HIS A 96 -12.51 -2.79 5.14
C HIS A 96 -13.12 -4.16 5.44
N VAL A 97 -12.63 -5.23 4.78
CA VAL A 97 -13.05 -6.60 5.05
C VAL A 97 -12.63 -7.03 6.46
N MET A 98 -11.40 -6.71 6.88
CA MET A 98 -10.91 -7.01 8.23
C MET A 98 -11.74 -6.28 9.30
N PHE A 99 -12.11 -5.02 9.06
CA PHE A 99 -13.00 -4.25 9.94
C PHE A 99 -14.40 -4.88 10.03
N TRP A 100 -14.94 -5.33 8.90
CA TRP A 100 -16.23 -6.03 8.87
C TRP A 100 -16.20 -7.35 9.63
N ILE A 101 -15.12 -8.12 9.51
CA ILE A 101 -14.91 -9.35 10.27
C ILE A 101 -14.87 -9.03 11.77
N LEU A 102 -14.14 -8.00 12.19
CA LEU A 102 -14.10 -7.56 13.59
C LEU A 102 -15.48 -7.12 14.12
N ALA A 103 -16.28 -6.44 13.30
CA ALA A 103 -17.63 -6.04 13.69
C ALA A 103 -18.64 -7.20 13.72
N SER A 104 -18.36 -8.30 13.01
CA SER A 104 -19.20 -9.51 12.99
C SER A 104 -18.93 -10.48 14.13
N PHE A 105 -17.83 -10.29 14.86
CA PHE A 105 -17.47 -11.03 16.07
C PHE A 105 -17.97 -10.32 17.33
#